data_AF-K2B1P9-F1
#
_entry.id   AF-K2B1P9-F1
#
_cell.length_a   1.000
_cell.length_b   1.000
_cell.length_c   1.000
_cell.angle_alpha   90.00
_cell.angle_beta   90.00
_cell.angle_gamma   90.00
#
_symmetry.space_group_name_H-M   'P 1'
#
loop_
_entity.id
_entity.type
_entity.pdbx_description
1 polymer ?
#
loop_
_entity_poly.entity_id
_entity_poly.type
_entity_poly.pdbx_seq_one_letter_code
_entity_poly.pdbx_strand_id
1 'polypeptide(L)'
;METKTQPKELAKAFIKQMITLSTAGFGLVAALAWNNVIQETVSTYVKPYLPNGSGIISLFIYAIIITLLAVVITYNLTKINEKLEQ
;
A
#
# COMPACT_ATOMS: atom_id res chain seq x y z
N MET A 1 41.51 13.17 -19.27
CA MET A 1 40.25 13.36 -20.03
C MET A 1 39.09 12.88 -19.16
N GLU A 2 38.56 13.66 -18.20
CA GLU A 2 37.53 13.14 -17.26
C GLU A 2 36.54 14.20 -16.71
N THR A 3 36.02 15.12 -17.52
CA THR A 3 35.14 16.20 -17.00
C THR A 3 33.74 16.30 -17.62
N LYS A 4 33.35 15.44 -18.56
CA LYS A 4 32.06 15.58 -19.27
C LYS A 4 30.91 14.69 -18.77
N THR A 5 31.17 13.77 -17.85
CA THR A 5 30.19 12.74 -17.43
C THR A 5 29.54 12.98 -16.06
N GLN A 6 30.17 13.77 -15.17
CA GLN A 6 29.68 13.99 -13.80
C GLN A 6 28.28 14.65 -13.65
N PRO A 7 27.91 15.71 -14.40
CA PRO A 7 26.63 16.39 -14.15
C PRO A 7 25.41 15.54 -14.48
N LYS A 8 25.51 14.62 -15.45
CA LYS A 8 24.42 13.71 -15.83
C LYS A 8 24.21 12.59 -14.82
N GLU A 9 25.30 12.04 -14.28
CA GLU A 9 25.23 11.00 -13.25
C GLU A 9 24.66 11.56 -11.93
N LEU A 10 25.04 12.79 -11.55
CA LEU A 10 24.46 13.47 -10.39
C LEU A 10 22.96 13.73 -10.55
N ALA A 11 22.53 14.25 -11.71
CA ALA A 11 21.11 14.46 -11.99
C ALA A 11 20.32 13.15 -11.96
N LYS A 12 20.88 12.07 -12.50
CA LYS A 12 20.26 10.74 -12.49
C LYS A 12 20.12 10.20 -11.06
N ALA A 13 21.16 10.34 -10.24
CA ALA A 13 21.11 9.94 -8.83
C ALA A 13 20.05 10.75 -8.05
N PHE A 14 19.98 12.06 -8.30
CA PHE A 14 18.99 12.94 -7.67
C PHE A 14 17.55 12.56 -8.05
N ILE A 15 17.27 12.35 -9.34
CA ILE A 15 15.96 11.89 -9.83
C ILE A 15 15.60 10.52 -9.22
N LYS A 16 16.55 9.58 -9.18
CA LYS A 16 16.32 8.28 -8.56
C LYS A 16 15.95 8.42 -7.08
N GLN A 17 16.63 9.30 -6.34
CA GLN A 17 16.31 9.56 -4.94
C GLN A 17 14.93 10.19 -4.77
N MET A 18 14.56 11.16 -5.62
CA MET A 18 13.22 11.76 -5.60
C MET A 18 12.14 10.73 -5.87
N ILE A 19 12.32 9.86 -6.88
CA ILE A 19 11.39 8.76 -7.18
C ILE A 19 11.23 7.87 -5.95
N THR A 20 12.33 7.41 -5.34
CA THR A 20 12.27 6.56 -4.14
C THR A 20 11.51 7.22 -3.00
N LEU A 21 11.82 8.49 -2.69
CA LEU A 21 11.17 9.22 -1.61
C LEU A 21 9.69 9.47 -1.89
N SER A 22 9.35 9.88 -3.11
CA SER A 22 7.96 10.09 -3.51
C SER A 22 7.17 8.80 -3.49
N THR A 23 7.69 7.71 -4.07
CA THR A 23 7.01 6.40 -4.05
C THR A 23 6.82 5.88 -2.63
N ALA A 24 7.83 6.01 -1.76
CA ALA A 24 7.69 5.62 -0.36
C ALA A 24 6.66 6.49 0.39
N GLY A 25 6.71 7.81 0.22
CA GLY A 25 5.77 8.75 0.84
C GLY A 25 4.33 8.50 0.38
N PHE A 26 4.10 8.36 -0.93
CA PHE A 26 2.78 8.04 -1.47
C PHE A 26 2.33 6.61 -1.09
N GLY A 27 3.24 5.65 -1.00
CA GLY A 27 2.92 4.31 -0.50
C GLY A 27 2.38 4.34 0.92
N LEU A 28 2.99 5.14 1.81
CA LEU A 28 2.51 5.34 3.18
C LEU A 28 1.13 6.02 3.20
N VAL A 29 0.96 7.11 2.44
CA VAL A 29 -0.33 7.82 2.36
C VAL A 29 -1.43 6.90 1.82
N ALA A 30 -1.15 6.10 0.79
CA ALA A 30 -2.09 5.15 0.23
C ALA A 30 -2.48 4.06 1.24
N ALA A 31 -1.51 3.52 1.99
CA ALA A 31 -1.77 2.54 3.04
C ALA A 31 -2.69 3.12 4.14
N LEU A 32 -2.45 4.36 4.55
CA LEU A 32 -3.28 5.05 5.54
C LEU A 32 -4.70 5.33 5.00
N ALA A 33 -4.82 5.77 3.74
CA ALA A 33 -6.10 6.02 3.11
C ALA A 33 -6.95 4.74 3.03
N TRP A 34 -6.36 3.63 2.58
CA TRP A 34 -7.05 2.33 2.52
C TRP A 34 -7.47 1.83 3.89
N ASN A 35 -6.60 1.96 4.91
CA ASN A 35 -6.96 1.61 6.29
C ASN A 35 -8.22 2.37 6.75
N ASN A 36 -8.25 3.69 6.55
CA ASN A 36 -9.39 4.52 6.93
C ASN A 36 -10.66 4.14 6.16
N VAL A 37 -10.58 3.92 4.85
CA VAL A 37 -11.72 3.50 4.03
C VAL A 37 -12.32 2.20 4.54
N ILE A 38 -11.50 1.20 4.86
CA ILE A 38 -12.00 -0.09 5.37
C ILE A 38 -12.64 0.12 6.75
N GLN A 39 -12.00 0.87 7.65
CA GLN A 39 -12.54 1.15 8.98
C GLN A 39 -13.89 1.87 8.92
N GLU A 40 -14.01 2.92 8.12
CA GLU A 40 -15.27 3.63 7.94
C GLU A 40 -16.32 2.76 7.28
N THR A 41 -15.95 1.94 6.29
CA THR A 41 -16.87 1.01 5.65
C THR A 41 -17.44 0.03 6.67
N VAL A 42 -16.58 -0.57 7.50
CA VAL A 42 -17.02 -1.48 8.57
C VAL A 42 -17.87 -0.73 9.60
N SER A 43 -17.48 0.47 10.01
CA SER A 43 -18.24 1.23 11.00
C SER A 43 -19.60 1.69 10.50
N THR A 44 -19.73 2.04 9.22
CA THR A 44 -20.95 2.59 8.64
C THR A 44 -21.87 1.51 8.08
N TYR A 45 -21.32 0.48 7.44
CA TYR A 45 -22.12 -0.55 6.76
C TYR A 45 -22.21 -1.87 7.52
N VAL A 46 -21.40 -2.10 8.55
CA VAL A 46 -21.41 -3.39 9.28
C VAL A 46 -21.89 -3.21 10.72
N LYS A 47 -21.40 -2.21 11.47
CA LYS A 47 -21.83 -1.98 12.86
C LYS A 47 -23.34 -1.80 13.05
N PRO A 48 -24.09 -1.06 12.19
CA PRO A 48 -25.53 -0.87 12.41
C PRO A 48 -26.36 -2.15 12.31
N TYR A 49 -25.85 -3.17 11.63
CA TYR A 49 -26.50 -4.46 11.49
C TYR A 49 -26.15 -5.43 12.62
N LEU A 50 -25.27 -5.03 13.53
CA LEU A 50 -24.82 -5.85 14.65
C LEU A 50 -25.54 -5.43 15.95
N PRO A 51 -25.89 -6.38 16.82
CA PRO A 51 -26.51 -6.06 18.12
C PRO A 51 -25.61 -5.16 18.98
N ASN A 52 -26.24 -4.23 19.71
CA ASN A 52 -25.58 -3.32 20.67
C ASN A 52 -24.66 -4.11 21.62
N GLY A 53 -23.34 -4.01 21.41
CA GLY A 53 -22.32 -4.79 22.14
C GLY A 53 -21.27 -5.48 21.26
N SER A 54 -21.49 -5.56 19.95
CA SER A 54 -20.66 -6.35 19.02
C SER A 54 -19.43 -5.62 18.43
N GLY A 55 -18.77 -4.74 19.20
CA GLY A 55 -17.57 -4.02 18.73
C GLY A 55 -16.46 -4.98 18.24
N ILE A 56 -16.31 -6.13 18.91
CA ILE A 56 -15.34 -7.18 18.55
C ILE A 56 -15.66 -7.80 17.18
N ILE A 57 -16.94 -8.02 16.84
CA ILE A 57 -17.31 -8.61 15.56
C ILE A 57 -16.96 -7.67 14.40
N SER A 58 -17.15 -6.35 14.59
CA SER A 58 -16.73 -5.36 13.60
C SER A 58 -15.20 -5.36 13.39
N LEU A 59 -14.42 -5.51 14.46
CA LEU A 59 -12.95 -5.63 14.36
C LEU A 59 -12.53 -6.95 13.69
N PHE A 60 -13.27 -8.03 13.92
CA PHE A 60 -13.00 -9.32 13.29
C PHE A 60 -13.25 -9.28 11.78
N ILE A 61 -14.33 -8.61 11.35
CA ILE A 61 -14.62 -8.40 9.92
C ILE A 61 -13.55 -7.52 9.27
N TYR A 62 -13.15 -6.42 9.94
CA TYR A 62 -12.02 -5.61 9.50
C TYR A 62 -10.75 -6.46 9.31
N ALA A 63 -10.42 -7.31 10.28
CA ALA A 63 -9.24 -8.18 10.23
C ALA A 63 -9.29 -9.16 9.05
N ILE A 64 -10.43 -9.78 8.78
CA ILE A 64 -10.60 -10.68 7.62
C ILE A 64 -10.40 -9.91 6.31
N ILE A 65 -11.01 -8.72 6.18
CA ILE A 65 -10.91 -7.92 4.96
C ILE A 65 -9.45 -7.54 4.67
N ILE A 66 -8.71 -7.06 5.68
CA ILE A 66 -7.32 -6.64 5.48
C ILE A 66 -6.42 -7.85 5.15
N THR A 67 -6.65 -9.02 5.76
CA THR A 67 -5.91 -10.23 5.43
C THR A 67 -6.17 -10.69 3.99
N LEU A 68 -7.43 -10.68 3.54
CA LEU A 68 -7.76 -11.02 2.16
C LEU A 68 -7.11 -10.06 1.17
N LEU A 69 -7.16 -8.75 1.44
CA LEU A 69 -6.48 -7.74 0.62
C LEU A 69 -4.98 -7.99 0.56
N ALA A 70 -4.34 -8.25 1.70
CA ALA A 70 -2.91 -8.54 1.76
C ALA A 70 -2.56 -9.77 0.91
N VAL A 71 -3.30 -10.87 1.06
CA VAL A 71 -3.09 -12.10 0.26
C VAL A 71 -3.26 -11.81 -1.23
N VAL A 72 -4.32 -11.11 -1.64
CA VAL A 72 -4.57 -10.77 -3.05
C VAL A 72 -3.43 -9.91 -3.62
N ILE A 73 -3.03 -8.85 -2.91
CA ILE A 73 -1.96 -7.95 -3.36
C ILE A 73 -0.63 -8.72 -3.47
N THR A 74 -0.25 -9.45 -2.42
CA THR A 74 1.00 -10.24 -2.42
C THR A 74 1.00 -11.29 -3.51
N TYR A 75 -0.10 -12.04 -3.69
CA TYR A 75 -0.23 -13.05 -4.75
C TYR A 75 -0.08 -12.45 -6.15
N ASN A 76 -0.74 -11.31 -6.41
CA ASN A 76 -0.62 -10.63 -7.71
C ASN A 76 0.80 -10.10 -7.95
N LEU A 77 1.45 -9.56 -6.92
CA LEU A 77 2.83 -9.10 -6.99
C LEU A 77 3.80 -10.26 -7.29
N THR A 78 3.63 -11.41 -6.64
CA THR A 78 4.42 -12.62 -6.94
C THR A 78 4.28 -13.02 -8.40
N LYS A 79 3.05 -13.06 -8.93
CA LYS A 79 2.77 -13.41 -10.33
C LYS A 79 3.36 -12.41 -11.32
N ILE A 80 3.41 -11.13 -10.98
CA ILE A 80 4.06 -10.10 -11.80
C ILE A 80 5.57 -10.30 -11.79
N ASN A 81 6.16 -10.58 -10.62
CA ASN A 81 7.60 -10.82 -10.50
C ASN A 81 8.06 -12.04 -11.33
N GLU A 82 7.32 -13.15 -11.25
CA GLU A 82 7.58 -14.36 -12.04
C GLU A 82 7.58 -14.10 -13.55
N LYS A 83 6.74 -13.17 -14.03
CA LYS A 83 6.69 -12.78 -15.46
C LYS A 83 7.81 -11.85 -15.89
N LEU A 84 8.41 -11.11 -14.96
CA LEU A 84 9.54 -10.20 -15.25
C LEU A 84 10.88 -10.94 -15.21
N GLU A 85 10.95 -12.06 -14.48
CA GLU A 85 12.13 -12.93 -14.39
C GLU A 85 12.18 -14.00 -15.51
N GLN A 86 11.09 -14.21 -16.26
CA GLN A 86 11.04 -15.03 -17.48
C GLN A 86 11.39 -14.21 -18.74
#